data_AF-A0A2J7PK28-F1
#
_entry.id   AF-A0A2J7PK28-F1
#
_cell.length_a   1.000
_cell.length_b   1.000
_cell.length_c   1.000
_cell.angle_alpha   90.00
_cell.angle_beta   90.00
_cell.angle_gamma   90.00
#
_symmetry.space_group_name_H-M   'P 1'
#
loop_
_entity.id
_entity.type
_entity.pdbx_description
1 polymer ?
#
loop_
_entity_poly.entity_id
_entity_poly.type
_entity_poly.pdbx_seq_one_letter_code
_entity_poly.pdbx_strand_id
1 'polypeptide(L)'
;MKVAIQNFMPPNLALLMNTLQGSTIDQVGPILQKRLHDVSWDVRDSALEVLQVVTGIAEIKFPAFQEHVLENELCPLVLVLAMDDSESYVRASAIKCLCCMVRVQRLWTDCLASEDLPSKMMTILQGESEGIVRREAAALLKEIYEHHKFLKAELSNVFTAMALAVVSDLHWEVKVNALQFWEKVIERQMSDQGMIDGVFPSVTFSKENRKIVLLTENEIKLRLNKVLGELARNRCLQVLLSALQDHDLQVVYKAADIIMTLNSVLMRHRLVPDVETPKPLPDLVRNCVRPTNSNFRGVYDSFGCEVGTCLTPANRVNQSRTTNMDSGEGEMGTVRSRLASDSDQVIDAIINETDMNLLADVYHDCLNVGGNASSVSRNFNFDPEVNVSAEEFLLAISKLNLSDMVTQKADWLEHCSSNLGSLLDDILSSQADTESNAMDCY
;
A
#
# COMPACT_ATOMS: atom_id res chain seq x y z
N MET A 1 17.12 -17.52 -12.61
CA MET A 1 17.39 -18.55 -11.57
C MET A 1 16.14 -19.29 -11.10
N LYS A 2 15.03 -18.61 -10.77
CA LYS A 2 13.73 -19.21 -10.39
C LYS A 2 13.22 -20.32 -11.32
N VAL A 3 13.28 -20.09 -12.63
CA VAL A 3 12.90 -21.08 -13.66
C VAL A 3 13.81 -22.31 -13.65
N ALA A 4 15.11 -22.14 -13.37
CA ALA A 4 16.06 -23.25 -13.32
C ALA A 4 15.80 -24.15 -12.10
N ILE A 5 15.55 -23.58 -10.92
CA ILE A 5 15.23 -24.36 -9.70
C ILE A 5 13.86 -25.04 -9.82
N GLN A 6 12.87 -24.37 -10.41
CA GLN A 6 11.52 -24.93 -10.56
C GLN A 6 11.43 -26.04 -11.63
N ASN A 7 12.23 -25.97 -12.70
CA ASN A 7 12.18 -26.94 -13.80
C ASN A 7 13.12 -28.15 -13.62
N PHE A 8 14.13 -28.08 -12.74
CA PHE A 8 15.08 -29.18 -12.53
C PHE A 8 14.67 -30.19 -11.45
N MET A 9 13.52 -30.02 -10.78
CA MET A 9 13.09 -30.96 -9.74
C MET A 9 11.71 -31.56 -10.05
N PRO A 10 11.65 -32.66 -10.82
CA PRO A 10 10.41 -33.40 -11.01
C PRO A 10 9.85 -33.90 -9.65
N PRO A 11 8.51 -34.01 -9.52
CA PRO A 11 7.82 -34.32 -8.25
C PRO A 11 8.27 -35.62 -7.57
N ASN A 12 8.91 -36.53 -8.31
CA ASN A 12 9.34 -37.83 -7.84
C ASN A 12 10.70 -37.83 -7.10
N LEU A 13 11.39 -36.68 -7.02
CA LEU A 13 12.64 -36.54 -6.24
C LEU A 13 12.44 -36.61 -4.73
N ALA A 14 11.21 -36.40 -4.23
CA ALA A 14 10.88 -36.58 -2.82
C ALA A 14 11.11 -38.03 -2.32
N LEU A 15 11.04 -39.02 -3.21
CA LEU A 15 11.30 -40.43 -2.91
C LEU A 15 12.80 -40.78 -2.88
N LEU A 16 13.66 -39.85 -3.29
CA LEU A 16 15.10 -40.00 -3.45
C LEU A 16 15.87 -39.19 -2.38
N MET A 17 15.27 -38.98 -1.20
CA MET A 17 15.91 -38.32 -0.05
C MET A 17 17.27 -38.94 0.32
N ASN A 18 17.47 -40.24 0.09
CA ASN A 18 18.73 -40.94 0.36
C ASN A 18 19.80 -40.79 -0.74
N THR A 19 19.52 -40.04 -1.82
CA THR A 19 20.46 -39.80 -2.94
C THR A 19 20.90 -38.35 -3.08
N LEU A 20 20.49 -37.46 -2.17
CA LEU A 20 20.91 -36.06 -2.19
C LEU A 20 22.30 -35.87 -1.62
N GLN A 21 22.79 -36.79 -0.78
CA GLN A 21 24.15 -36.78 -0.25
C GLN A 21 25.19 -36.75 -1.39
N GLY A 22 25.86 -35.61 -1.56
CA GLY A 22 26.84 -35.34 -2.63
C GLY A 22 26.25 -34.70 -3.90
N SER A 23 24.98 -34.33 -3.89
CA SER A 23 24.34 -33.58 -4.98
C SER A 23 24.63 -32.07 -4.89
N THR A 24 24.34 -31.33 -5.96
CA THR A 24 24.43 -29.86 -5.94
C THR A 24 23.46 -29.20 -4.96
N ILE A 25 22.44 -29.93 -4.48
CA ILE A 25 21.44 -29.42 -3.53
C ILE A 25 22.01 -29.29 -2.12
N ASP A 26 22.89 -30.21 -1.70
CA ASP A 26 23.57 -30.13 -0.39
C ASP A 26 24.42 -28.86 -0.28
N GLN A 27 24.93 -28.37 -1.41
CA GLN A 27 25.76 -27.16 -1.43
C GLN A 27 24.94 -25.86 -1.32
N VAL A 28 23.61 -25.92 -1.47
CA VAL A 28 22.76 -24.71 -1.45
C VAL A 28 22.87 -23.99 -0.11
N GLY A 29 22.78 -24.71 1.01
CA GLY A 29 22.90 -24.13 2.35
C GLY A 29 24.24 -23.41 2.57
N PRO A 30 25.39 -24.11 2.42
CA PRO A 30 26.72 -23.50 2.58
C PRO A 30 26.99 -22.34 1.61
N ILE A 31 26.54 -22.44 0.35
CA ILE A 31 26.70 -21.36 -0.64
C ILE A 31 25.90 -20.13 -0.21
N LEU A 32 24.65 -20.30 0.21
CA LEU A 32 23.83 -19.19 0.70
C LEU A 32 24.45 -18.55 1.93
N GLN A 33 24.87 -19.36 2.91
CA GLN A 33 25.54 -18.86 4.11
C GLN A 33 26.76 -17.99 3.75
N LYS A 34 27.60 -18.46 2.81
CA LYS A 34 28.76 -17.70 2.34
C LYS A 34 28.36 -16.39 1.64
N ARG A 35 27.32 -16.42 0.79
CA ARG A 35 26.89 -15.23 0.02
C ARG A 35 26.16 -14.20 0.87
N LEU A 36 25.52 -14.61 1.95
CA LEU A 36 24.92 -13.71 2.92
C LEU A 36 25.96 -12.93 3.75
N HIS A 37 27.22 -13.38 3.78
CA HIS A 37 28.34 -12.67 4.39
C HIS A 37 29.21 -11.91 3.38
N ASP A 38 28.77 -11.78 2.12
CA ASP A 38 29.53 -11.09 1.10
C ASP A 38 29.65 -9.59 1.43
N VAL A 39 30.75 -8.94 1.04
CA VAL A 39 30.98 -7.51 1.29
C VAL A 39 30.03 -6.67 0.44
N SER A 40 29.75 -7.16 -0.77
CA SER A 40 28.83 -6.55 -1.72
C SER A 40 27.37 -6.75 -1.29
N TRP A 41 26.67 -5.64 -1.05
CA TRP A 41 25.28 -5.66 -0.58
C TRP A 41 24.33 -6.28 -1.60
N ASP A 42 24.58 -6.07 -2.89
CA ASP A 42 23.81 -6.62 -4.01
C ASP A 42 23.90 -8.16 -4.07
N VAL A 43 25.03 -8.71 -3.63
CA VAL A 43 25.22 -10.15 -3.50
C VAL A 43 24.44 -10.69 -2.29
N ARG A 44 24.47 -10.00 -1.14
CA ARG A 44 23.67 -10.37 0.04
C ARG A 44 22.18 -10.32 -0.28
N ASP A 45 21.72 -9.25 -0.92
CA ASP A 45 20.34 -9.06 -1.36
C ASP A 45 19.89 -10.18 -2.31
N SER A 46 20.66 -10.45 -3.36
CA SER A 46 20.40 -11.55 -4.30
C SER A 46 20.36 -12.92 -3.59
N ALA A 47 21.22 -13.15 -2.60
CA ALA A 47 21.23 -14.39 -1.83
C ALA A 47 19.96 -14.52 -0.96
N LEU A 48 19.47 -13.43 -0.38
CA LEU A 48 18.20 -13.41 0.36
C LEU A 48 17.01 -13.73 -0.55
N GLU A 49 16.99 -13.23 -1.79
CA GLU A 49 15.95 -13.58 -2.76
C GLU A 49 15.97 -15.07 -3.11
N VAL A 50 17.15 -15.65 -3.28
CA VAL A 50 17.28 -17.10 -3.52
C VAL A 50 16.79 -17.88 -2.30
N LEU A 51 17.15 -17.44 -1.08
CA LEU A 51 16.70 -18.08 0.15
C LEU A 51 15.18 -17.96 0.36
N GLN A 52 14.55 -16.85 -0.03
CA GLN A 52 13.09 -16.72 -0.08
C GLN A 52 12.47 -17.81 -0.97
N VAL A 53 13.04 -18.03 -2.17
CA VAL A 53 12.56 -19.08 -3.09
C VAL A 53 12.75 -20.48 -2.49
N VAL A 54 13.91 -20.76 -1.89
CA VAL A 54 14.18 -22.04 -1.21
C VAL A 54 13.17 -22.27 -0.08
N THR A 55 12.93 -21.26 0.75
CA THR A 55 11.99 -21.32 1.87
C THR A 55 10.55 -21.55 1.38
N GLY A 56 10.13 -20.86 0.33
CA GLY A 56 8.82 -21.08 -0.29
C GLY A 56 8.70 -22.51 -0.85
N ILE A 57 9.72 -23.04 -1.51
CA ILE A 57 9.71 -24.45 -1.96
C ILE A 57 9.66 -25.41 -0.75
N ALA A 58 10.37 -25.09 0.34
CA ALA A 58 10.38 -25.86 1.57
C ALA A 58 9.01 -25.93 2.26
N GLU A 59 8.19 -24.88 2.12
CA GLU A 59 6.82 -24.81 2.62
C GLU A 59 5.87 -25.73 1.84
N ILE A 60 5.89 -25.65 0.51
CA ILE A 60 4.81 -26.23 -0.32
C ILE A 60 5.17 -27.53 -1.06
N LYS A 61 6.45 -27.79 -1.32
CA LYS A 61 6.87 -28.85 -2.27
C LYS A 61 7.92 -29.79 -1.72
N PHE A 62 8.96 -29.26 -1.08
CA PHE A 62 10.14 -30.05 -0.71
C PHE A 62 10.61 -29.75 0.72
N PRO A 63 9.98 -30.36 1.75
CA PRO A 63 10.29 -30.10 3.16
C PRO A 63 11.74 -30.38 3.57
N ALA A 64 12.50 -31.17 2.81
CA ALA A 64 13.92 -31.43 3.11
C ALA A 64 14.80 -30.16 3.03
N PHE A 65 14.37 -29.11 2.32
CA PHE A 65 15.06 -27.82 2.39
C PHE A 65 14.97 -27.16 3.78
N GLN A 66 13.97 -27.50 4.60
CA GLN A 66 13.87 -26.96 5.96
C GLN A 66 15.07 -27.39 6.81
N GLU A 67 15.53 -28.64 6.65
CA GLU A 67 16.72 -29.15 7.32
C GLU A 67 17.99 -28.41 6.87
N HIS A 68 18.16 -28.21 5.57
CA HIS A 68 19.30 -27.46 5.03
C HIS A 68 19.33 -26.00 5.54
N VAL A 69 18.17 -25.35 5.66
CA VAL A 69 18.07 -23.99 6.21
C VAL A 69 18.48 -23.95 7.69
N LEU A 70 18.08 -24.97 8.47
CA LEU A 70 18.39 -25.06 9.90
C LEU A 70 19.85 -25.44 10.16
N GLU A 71 20.37 -26.48 9.49
CA GLU A 71 21.75 -26.98 9.68
C GLU A 71 22.82 -25.95 9.31
N ASN A 72 22.51 -25.03 8.39
CA ASN A 72 23.43 -23.98 7.96
C ASN A 72 23.20 -22.64 8.68
N GLU A 73 22.42 -22.63 9.77
CA GLU A 73 22.16 -21.46 10.61
C GLU A 73 21.65 -20.24 9.82
N LEU A 74 20.85 -20.49 8.76
CA LEU A 74 20.39 -19.42 7.88
C LEU A 74 19.32 -18.56 8.55
N CYS A 75 18.49 -19.11 9.44
CA CYS A 75 17.45 -18.34 10.13
C CYS A 75 18.05 -17.25 11.06
N PRO A 76 18.98 -17.56 11.99
CA PRO A 76 19.62 -16.52 12.80
C PRO A 76 20.38 -15.50 11.95
N LEU A 77 21.05 -15.95 10.88
CA LEU A 77 21.79 -15.06 9.99
C LEU A 77 20.88 -14.05 9.29
N VAL A 78 19.73 -14.51 8.76
CA VAL A 78 18.74 -13.61 8.15
C VAL A 78 18.21 -12.60 9.17
N LEU A 79 18.00 -13.01 10.42
CA LEU A 79 17.58 -12.09 11.47
C LEU A 79 18.64 -11.03 11.78
N VAL A 80 19.92 -11.41 11.85
CA VAL A 80 21.02 -10.46 12.02
C VAL A 80 21.04 -9.45 10.87
N LEU A 81 20.92 -9.92 9.61
CA LEU A 81 20.87 -9.03 8.45
C LEU A 81 19.66 -8.09 8.48
N ALA A 82 18.50 -8.56 8.94
CA ALA A 82 17.30 -7.73 9.07
C ALA A 82 17.46 -6.59 10.08
N MET A 83 18.24 -6.81 11.15
CA MET A 83 18.39 -5.84 12.24
C MET A 83 19.62 -4.95 12.09
N ASP A 84 20.73 -5.50 11.60
CA ASP A 84 22.06 -4.92 11.77
C ASP A 84 22.78 -4.59 10.45
N ASP A 85 22.26 -4.99 9.28
CA ASP A 85 22.91 -4.66 8.01
C ASP A 85 22.88 -3.14 7.76
N SER A 86 23.98 -2.59 7.23
CA SER A 86 24.09 -1.15 6.96
C SER A 86 23.15 -0.71 5.83
N GLU A 87 22.87 -1.59 4.87
CA GLU A 87 22.09 -1.27 3.68
C GLU A 87 20.61 -1.59 3.89
N SER A 88 19.75 -0.58 3.68
CA SER A 88 18.30 -0.71 3.87
C SER A 88 17.66 -1.72 2.92
N TYR A 89 18.19 -1.85 1.69
CA TYR A 89 17.74 -2.87 0.74
C TYR A 89 17.95 -4.29 1.29
N VAL A 90 19.12 -4.55 1.87
CA VAL A 90 19.43 -5.86 2.48
C VAL A 90 18.55 -6.11 3.70
N ARG A 91 18.36 -5.09 4.57
CA ARG A 91 17.44 -5.19 5.71
C ARG A 91 16.02 -5.53 5.26
N ALA A 92 15.49 -4.81 4.25
CA ALA A 92 14.17 -5.05 3.70
C ALA A 92 14.03 -6.49 3.13
N SER A 93 14.98 -6.91 2.29
CA SER A 93 14.99 -8.27 1.73
C SER A 93 15.14 -9.36 2.79
N ALA A 94 15.83 -9.08 3.89
CA ALA A 94 15.95 -9.99 5.02
C ALA A 94 14.64 -10.12 5.79
N ILE A 95 13.96 -9.01 6.10
CA ILE A 95 12.62 -9.04 6.72
C ILE A 95 11.60 -9.76 5.82
N LYS A 96 11.68 -9.55 4.51
CA LYS A 96 10.88 -10.28 3.52
C LYS A 96 11.20 -11.77 3.49
N CYS A 97 12.46 -12.14 3.69
CA CYS A 97 12.87 -13.53 3.88
C CYS A 97 12.26 -14.12 5.17
N LEU A 98 12.28 -13.37 6.27
CA LEU A 98 11.59 -13.77 7.50
C LEU A 98 10.08 -13.97 7.28
N CYS A 99 9.41 -13.14 6.47
CA CYS A 99 8.01 -13.34 6.11
C CYS A 99 7.77 -14.73 5.47
N CYS A 100 8.70 -15.21 4.64
CA CYS A 100 8.63 -16.55 4.08
C CYS A 100 8.93 -17.62 5.15
N MET A 101 9.91 -17.39 6.02
CA MET A 101 10.34 -18.36 7.03
C MET A 101 9.28 -18.58 8.13
N VAL A 102 8.59 -17.54 8.59
CA VAL A 102 7.57 -17.69 9.64
C VAL A 102 6.41 -18.57 9.21
N ARG A 103 6.14 -18.70 7.91
CA ARG A 103 5.09 -19.59 7.37
C ARG A 103 5.46 -21.07 7.48
N VAL A 104 6.75 -21.38 7.57
CA VAL A 104 7.24 -22.74 7.73
C VAL A 104 7.28 -23.10 9.21
N GLN A 105 6.33 -23.95 9.66
CA GLN A 105 6.14 -24.27 11.07
C GLN A 105 7.42 -24.72 11.80
N ARG A 106 8.26 -25.54 11.14
CA ARG A 106 9.51 -26.03 11.73
C ARG A 106 10.53 -24.90 11.95
N LEU A 107 10.66 -23.97 10.99
CA LEU A 107 11.56 -22.83 11.14
C LEU A 107 11.07 -21.88 12.24
N TRP A 108 9.76 -21.72 12.36
CA TRP A 108 9.15 -20.99 13.47
C TRP A 108 9.48 -21.62 14.82
N THR A 109 9.18 -22.91 15.01
CA THR A 109 9.35 -23.58 16.32
C THR A 109 10.80 -23.70 16.74
N ASP A 110 11.68 -23.98 15.79
CA ASP A 110 13.06 -24.37 16.10
C ASP A 110 14.00 -23.16 16.17
N CYS A 111 13.58 -21.99 15.65
CA CYS A 111 14.44 -20.80 15.60
C CYS A 111 13.71 -19.48 15.89
N LEU A 112 12.63 -19.16 15.18
CA LEU A 112 12.11 -17.79 15.17
C LEU A 112 11.22 -17.43 16.36
N ALA A 113 10.55 -18.41 16.97
CA ALA A 113 9.61 -18.17 18.06
C ALA A 113 10.26 -17.58 19.33
N SER A 114 11.57 -17.80 19.53
CA SER A 114 12.32 -17.28 20.68
C SER A 114 12.86 -15.86 20.48
N GLU A 115 12.77 -15.29 19.29
CA GLU A 115 13.52 -14.09 18.90
C GLU A 115 12.79 -12.75 19.13
N ASP A 116 11.59 -12.78 19.71
CA ASP A 116 10.75 -11.60 19.95
C ASP A 116 10.60 -10.71 18.69
N LEU A 117 10.33 -11.36 17.55
CA LEU A 117 10.12 -10.68 16.28
C LEU A 117 9.07 -9.57 16.35
N PRO A 118 7.93 -9.71 17.08
CA PRO A 118 6.96 -8.64 17.21
C PRO A 118 7.53 -7.33 17.74
N SER A 119 8.29 -7.38 18.84
CA SER A 119 8.88 -6.17 19.44
C SER A 119 9.95 -5.56 18.53
N LYS A 120 10.77 -6.40 17.87
CA LYS A 120 11.76 -5.96 16.88
C LYS A 120 11.09 -5.22 15.71
N MET A 121 10.01 -5.77 15.14
CA MET A 121 9.31 -5.14 14.02
C MET A 121 8.58 -3.86 14.42
N MET A 122 8.00 -3.79 15.62
CA MET A 122 7.43 -2.54 16.14
C MET A 122 8.49 -1.44 16.30
N THR A 123 9.71 -1.81 16.69
CA THR A 123 10.84 -0.86 16.80
C THR A 123 11.22 -0.31 15.42
N ILE A 124 11.28 -1.18 14.40
CA ILE A 124 11.53 -0.78 13.02
C ILE A 124 10.43 0.16 12.52
N LEU A 125 9.15 -0.16 12.74
CA LEU A 125 8.03 0.69 12.33
C LEU A 125 8.09 2.11 12.94
N GLN A 126 8.66 2.27 14.13
CA GLN A 126 8.73 3.56 14.83
C GLN A 126 10.02 4.34 14.55
N GLY A 127 11.14 3.67 14.34
CA GLY A 127 12.47 4.29 14.35
C GLY A 127 13.23 4.26 13.03
N GLU A 128 12.86 3.40 12.08
CA GLU A 128 13.59 3.27 10.81
C GLU A 128 13.23 4.41 9.85
N SER A 129 14.22 5.00 9.17
CA SER A 129 14.00 6.11 8.25
C SER A 129 13.43 5.64 6.91
N GLU A 130 13.86 4.46 6.47
CA GLU A 130 13.56 3.94 5.15
C GLU A 130 12.19 3.25 5.09
N GLY A 131 11.29 3.81 4.28
CA GLY A 131 9.93 3.28 4.10
C GLY A 131 9.90 1.84 3.58
N ILE A 132 10.90 1.44 2.79
CA ILE A 132 11.02 0.06 2.26
C ILE A 132 11.22 -0.97 3.38
N VAL A 133 11.93 -0.62 4.45
CA VAL A 133 12.18 -1.53 5.58
C VAL A 133 10.95 -1.56 6.49
N ARG A 134 10.34 -0.40 6.77
CA ARG A 134 9.08 -0.30 7.53
C ARG A 134 7.94 -1.07 6.86
N ARG A 135 7.89 -1.06 5.53
CA ARG A 135 6.90 -1.81 4.73
C ARG A 135 7.00 -3.30 5.03
N GLU A 136 8.21 -3.86 4.97
CA GLU A 136 8.43 -5.28 5.24
C GLU A 136 8.18 -5.62 6.71
N ALA A 137 8.45 -4.70 7.64
CA ALA A 137 8.13 -4.90 9.06
C ALA A 137 6.62 -5.02 9.32
N ALA A 138 5.81 -4.15 8.68
CA ALA A 138 4.35 -4.27 8.70
C ALA A 138 3.88 -5.60 8.08
N ALA A 139 4.50 -6.02 6.98
CA ALA A 139 4.21 -7.30 6.33
C ALA A 139 4.55 -8.49 7.26
N LEU A 140 5.68 -8.47 7.97
CA LEU A 140 6.07 -9.55 8.87
C LEU A 140 5.10 -9.66 10.06
N LEU A 141 4.66 -8.54 10.65
CA LEU A 141 3.65 -8.55 11.71
C LEU A 141 2.32 -9.15 11.23
N LYS A 142 1.93 -8.89 9.98
CA LYS A 142 0.77 -9.52 9.33
C LYS A 142 0.96 -11.03 9.17
N GLU A 143 2.10 -11.50 8.67
CA GLU A 143 2.38 -12.94 8.50
C GLU A 143 2.42 -13.66 9.87
N ILE A 144 3.04 -13.06 10.88
CA ILE A 144 3.02 -13.59 12.26
C ILE A 144 1.58 -13.64 12.77
N TYR A 145 0.76 -12.60 12.52
CA TYR A 145 -0.64 -12.64 12.88
C TYR A 145 -1.36 -13.78 12.21
N GLU A 146 -1.21 -13.96 10.91
CA GLU A 146 -1.94 -14.97 10.13
C GLU A 146 -1.61 -16.39 10.59
N HIS A 147 -0.33 -16.70 10.77
CA HIS A 147 0.13 -18.07 11.01
C HIS A 147 0.31 -18.43 12.48
N HIS A 148 0.54 -17.44 13.36
CA HIS A 148 0.89 -17.65 14.76
C HIS A 148 -0.05 -16.92 15.72
N LYS A 149 0.13 -17.19 17.02
CA LYS A 149 -0.62 -16.52 18.08
C LYS A 149 0.27 -15.54 18.82
N PHE A 150 -0.21 -14.32 18.96
CA PHE A 150 0.36 -13.33 19.85
C PHE A 150 -0.05 -13.58 21.31
N LEU A 151 0.83 -13.22 22.24
CA LEU A 151 0.43 -13.02 23.63
C LEU A 151 -0.55 -11.84 23.72
N LYS A 152 -1.54 -11.90 24.61
CA LYS A 152 -2.61 -10.88 24.67
C LYS A 152 -2.07 -9.46 24.91
N ALA A 153 -1.07 -9.31 25.77
CA ALA A 153 -0.46 -8.01 26.07
C ALA A 153 0.29 -7.45 24.84
N GLU A 154 1.06 -8.31 24.16
CA GLU A 154 1.82 -7.98 22.96
C GLU A 154 0.89 -7.60 21.79
N LEU A 155 -0.23 -8.31 21.62
CA LEU A 155 -1.20 -8.03 20.56
C LEU A 155 -1.78 -6.62 20.64
N SER A 156 -2.00 -6.10 21.86
CA SER A 156 -2.48 -4.72 22.04
C SER A 156 -1.47 -3.68 21.54
N ASN A 157 -0.18 -3.95 21.75
CA ASN A 157 0.90 -3.09 21.27
C ASN A 157 1.00 -3.16 19.74
N VAL A 158 0.88 -4.37 19.16
CA VAL A 158 0.86 -4.57 17.71
C VAL A 158 -0.32 -3.82 17.08
N PHE A 159 -1.53 -3.91 17.64
CA PHE A 159 -2.69 -3.13 17.17
C PHE A 159 -2.43 -1.62 17.19
N THR A 160 -1.78 -1.12 18.25
CA THR A 160 -1.44 0.30 18.35
C THR A 160 -0.41 0.70 17.29
N ALA A 161 0.66 -0.08 17.12
CA ALA A 161 1.70 0.16 16.12
C ALA A 161 1.13 0.14 14.69
N MET A 162 0.27 -0.83 14.38
CA MET A 162 -0.35 -0.95 13.06
C MET A 162 -1.40 0.14 12.80
N ALA A 163 -2.12 0.62 13.82
CA ALA A 163 -3.00 1.78 13.69
C ALA A 163 -2.20 3.05 13.36
N LEU A 164 -1.11 3.28 14.10
CA LEU A 164 -0.21 4.42 13.86
C LEU A 164 0.44 4.33 12.48
N ALA A 165 0.85 3.14 12.02
CA ALA A 165 1.42 2.94 10.70
C ALA A 165 0.45 3.35 9.57
N VAL A 166 -0.84 3.01 9.67
CA VAL A 166 -1.86 3.41 8.67
C VAL A 166 -2.04 4.92 8.65
N VAL A 167 -2.09 5.55 9.81
CA VAL A 167 -2.49 6.95 9.94
C VAL A 167 -1.33 7.91 9.70
N SER A 168 -0.16 7.58 10.23
CA SER A 168 0.93 8.53 10.44
C SER A 168 2.16 8.26 9.60
N ASP A 169 2.30 7.08 8.98
CA ASP A 169 3.43 6.85 8.08
C ASP A 169 3.36 7.78 6.87
N LEU A 170 4.50 8.12 6.29
CA LEU A 170 4.56 8.90 5.06
C LEU A 170 4.38 8.01 3.82
N HIS A 171 4.82 6.76 3.88
CA HIS A 171 4.87 5.87 2.72
C HIS A 171 3.58 5.07 2.61
N TRP A 172 2.89 5.25 1.48
CA TRP A 172 1.64 4.56 1.20
C TRP A 172 1.76 3.04 1.27
N GLU A 173 2.91 2.46 0.87
CA GLU A 173 3.12 1.01 0.92
C GLU A 173 3.12 0.47 2.36
N VAL A 174 3.64 1.24 3.32
CA VAL A 174 3.60 0.88 4.75
C VAL A 174 2.15 0.89 5.23
N LYS A 175 1.40 1.95 4.88
CA LYS A 175 -0.03 2.07 5.21
C LYS A 175 -0.85 0.92 4.62
N VAL A 176 -0.63 0.57 3.36
CA VAL A 176 -1.35 -0.52 2.68
C VAL A 176 -1.02 -1.87 3.32
N ASN A 177 0.24 -2.15 3.65
CA ASN A 177 0.61 -3.39 4.38
C ASN A 177 -0.02 -3.42 5.78
N ALA A 178 -0.10 -2.27 6.45
CA ALA A 178 -0.78 -2.17 7.74
C ALA A 178 -2.31 -2.33 7.62
N LEU A 179 -2.93 -1.87 6.53
CA LEU A 179 -4.34 -2.15 6.23
C LEU A 179 -4.59 -3.64 5.93
N GLN A 180 -3.66 -4.33 5.26
CA GLN A 180 -3.75 -5.78 5.05
C GLN A 180 -3.70 -6.55 6.38
N PHE A 181 -2.96 -6.07 7.38
CA PHE A 181 -3.04 -6.62 8.73
C PHE A 181 -4.45 -6.47 9.32
N TRP A 182 -5.08 -5.30 9.20
CA TRP A 182 -6.45 -5.09 9.69
C TRP A 182 -7.49 -5.94 8.96
N GLU A 183 -7.32 -6.18 7.67
CA GLU A 183 -8.10 -7.15 6.90
C GLU A 183 -8.02 -8.54 7.54
N LYS A 184 -6.81 -9.02 7.87
CA LYS A 184 -6.61 -10.29 8.61
C LYS A 184 -7.23 -10.30 10.00
N VAL A 185 -7.21 -9.17 10.71
CA VAL A 185 -7.91 -9.04 11.99
C VAL A 185 -9.41 -9.25 11.83
N ILE A 186 -10.03 -8.63 10.81
CA ILE A 186 -11.46 -8.78 10.53
C ILE A 186 -11.79 -10.23 10.15
N GLU A 187 -11.03 -10.83 9.23
CA GLU A 187 -11.19 -12.23 8.83
C GLU A 187 -11.16 -13.17 10.03
N ARG A 188 -10.20 -12.98 10.95
CA ARG A 188 -10.07 -13.79 12.16
C ARG A 188 -11.25 -13.59 13.12
N GLN A 189 -11.68 -12.34 13.37
CA GLN A 189 -12.83 -12.07 14.24
C GLN A 189 -14.11 -12.73 13.71
N MET A 190 -14.34 -12.67 12.40
CA MET A 190 -15.48 -13.32 11.76
C MET A 190 -15.37 -14.85 11.87
N SER A 191 -14.18 -15.40 11.61
CA SER A 191 -13.92 -16.85 11.71
C SER A 191 -14.10 -17.38 13.14
N ASP A 192 -13.68 -16.60 14.14
CA ASP A 192 -13.88 -16.93 15.56
C ASP A 192 -15.37 -16.93 15.96
N GLN A 193 -16.19 -16.16 15.25
CA GLN A 193 -17.66 -16.21 15.37
C GLN A 193 -18.31 -17.28 14.47
N GLY A 194 -17.53 -18.09 13.75
CA GLY A 194 -18.00 -19.26 13.02
C GLY A 194 -18.29 -19.02 11.53
N MET A 195 -17.83 -17.90 10.96
CA MET A 195 -17.83 -17.71 9.51
C MET A 195 -16.74 -18.58 8.87
N ILE A 196 -17.05 -19.26 7.77
CA ILE A 196 -16.11 -20.10 7.02
C ILE A 196 -16.25 -19.73 5.55
N ASP A 197 -15.14 -19.47 4.87
CA ASP A 197 -15.10 -19.11 3.44
C ASP A 197 -16.06 -17.96 3.07
N GLY A 198 -16.19 -16.96 3.97
CA GLY A 198 -17.04 -15.78 3.74
C GLY A 198 -18.54 -16.00 3.97
N VAL A 199 -18.95 -17.15 4.52
CA VAL A 199 -20.36 -17.50 4.76
C VAL A 199 -20.55 -18.06 6.17
N PHE A 200 -21.67 -17.74 6.81
CA PHE A 200 -22.10 -18.43 8.02
C PHE A 200 -22.81 -19.75 7.64
N PRO A 201 -22.25 -20.92 8.01
CA PRO A 201 -22.91 -22.20 7.78
C PRO A 201 -24.20 -22.30 8.62
N SER A 202 -25.05 -23.29 8.36
CA SER A 202 -26.30 -23.48 9.13
C SER A 202 -26.04 -23.83 10.61
N VAL A 203 -24.91 -24.46 10.91
CA VAL A 203 -24.49 -24.85 12.25
C VAL A 203 -23.01 -24.58 12.44
N THR A 204 -22.60 -24.26 13.67
CA THR A 204 -21.19 -24.12 14.02
C THR A 204 -20.92 -24.67 15.42
N PHE A 205 -19.69 -25.09 15.68
CA PHE A 205 -19.28 -25.51 17.03
C PHE A 205 -18.87 -24.30 17.86
N SER A 206 -19.66 -23.98 18.88
CA SER A 206 -19.30 -22.95 19.86
C SER A 206 -18.23 -23.50 20.80
N LYS A 207 -17.01 -22.97 20.72
CA LYS A 207 -15.91 -23.31 21.65
C LYS A 207 -16.24 -22.91 23.10
N GLU A 208 -16.93 -21.78 23.27
CA GLU A 208 -17.38 -21.25 24.56
C GLU A 208 -18.37 -22.19 25.25
N ASN A 209 -19.41 -22.60 24.53
CA ASN A 209 -20.46 -23.47 25.08
C ASN A 209 -20.19 -24.97 24.89
N ARG A 210 -19.07 -25.33 24.24
CA ARG A 210 -18.68 -26.69 23.84
C ARG A 210 -19.81 -27.50 23.19
N LYS A 211 -20.62 -26.84 22.35
CA LYS A 211 -21.79 -27.44 21.69
C LYS A 211 -21.97 -26.94 20.26
N ILE A 212 -22.65 -27.74 19.45
CA ILE A 212 -23.13 -27.31 18.13
C ILE A 212 -24.28 -26.32 18.34
N VAL A 213 -24.17 -25.15 17.71
CA VAL A 213 -25.16 -24.07 17.74
C VAL A 213 -25.73 -23.91 16.34
N LEU A 214 -27.05 -23.82 16.25
CA LEU A 214 -27.75 -23.46 15.01
C LEU A 214 -27.59 -21.96 14.77
N LEU A 215 -27.06 -21.60 13.61
CA LEU A 215 -26.87 -20.21 13.20
C LEU A 215 -28.14 -19.70 12.53
N THR A 216 -29.12 -19.33 13.35
CA THR A 216 -30.29 -18.57 12.88
C THR A 216 -29.88 -17.14 12.53
N GLU A 217 -30.68 -16.44 11.73
CA GLU A 217 -30.43 -15.02 11.40
C GLU A 217 -30.24 -14.15 12.66
N ASN A 218 -31.01 -14.39 13.72
CA ASN A 218 -30.86 -13.65 14.98
C ASN A 218 -29.54 -13.95 15.69
N GLU A 219 -29.09 -15.20 15.67
CA GLU A 219 -27.80 -15.60 16.24
C GLU A 219 -26.63 -15.03 15.42
N ILE A 220 -26.72 -15.03 14.09
CA ILE A 220 -25.72 -14.43 13.21
C ILE A 220 -25.63 -12.92 13.48
N LYS A 221 -26.76 -12.22 13.60
CA LYS A 221 -26.79 -10.81 13.99
C LYS A 221 -26.12 -10.54 15.33
N LEU A 222 -26.41 -11.36 16.34
CA LEU A 222 -25.78 -11.24 17.66
C LEU A 222 -24.25 -11.38 17.56
N ARG A 223 -23.78 -12.35 16.78
CA ARG A 223 -22.35 -12.59 16.53
C ARG A 223 -21.69 -11.47 15.75
N LEU A 224 -22.34 -10.94 14.71
CA LEU A 224 -21.82 -9.81 13.94
C LEU A 224 -21.72 -8.54 14.79
N ASN A 225 -22.70 -8.28 15.65
CA ASN A 225 -22.60 -7.17 16.62
C ASN A 225 -21.43 -7.37 17.59
N LYS A 226 -21.16 -8.61 18.03
CA LYS A 226 -19.98 -8.92 18.84
C LYS A 226 -18.68 -8.66 18.07
N VAL A 227 -18.61 -9.04 16.78
CA VAL A 227 -17.46 -8.71 15.91
C VAL A 227 -17.26 -7.21 15.83
N LEU A 228 -18.30 -6.43 15.51
CA LEU A 228 -18.20 -4.98 15.41
C LEU A 228 -17.77 -4.33 16.73
N GLY A 229 -18.26 -4.84 17.86
CA GLY A 229 -17.83 -4.40 19.19
C GLY A 229 -16.34 -4.65 19.44
N GLU A 230 -15.81 -5.81 19.07
CA GLU A 230 -14.38 -6.11 19.18
C GLU A 230 -13.53 -5.30 18.20
N LEU A 231 -13.98 -5.09 16.97
CA LEU A 231 -13.30 -4.23 15.99
C LEU A 231 -13.25 -2.78 16.45
N ALA A 232 -14.34 -2.26 17.04
CA ALA A 232 -14.37 -0.94 17.67
C ALA A 232 -13.39 -0.89 18.85
N ARG A 233 -13.42 -1.88 19.75
CA ARG A 233 -12.52 -1.94 20.92
C ARG A 233 -11.03 -1.92 20.53
N ASN A 234 -10.68 -2.55 19.41
CA ASN A 234 -9.31 -2.58 18.89
C ASN A 234 -8.99 -1.42 17.94
N ARG A 235 -9.90 -0.42 17.79
CA ARG A 235 -9.77 0.75 16.90
C ARG A 235 -9.73 0.46 15.39
N CYS A 236 -10.01 -0.77 14.98
CA CYS A 236 -10.02 -1.16 13.57
C CYS A 236 -11.00 -0.28 12.76
N LEU A 237 -12.19 -0.02 13.29
CA LEU A 237 -13.20 0.79 12.62
C LEU A 237 -12.76 2.25 12.41
N GLN A 238 -12.07 2.83 13.41
CA GLN A 238 -11.49 4.16 13.31
C GLN A 238 -10.40 4.20 12.24
N VAL A 239 -9.47 3.23 12.26
CA VAL A 239 -8.37 3.14 11.28
C VAL A 239 -8.91 3.09 9.85
N LEU A 240 -9.95 2.28 9.60
CA LEU A 240 -10.57 2.16 8.28
C LEU A 240 -11.18 3.49 7.81
N LEU A 241 -11.90 4.20 8.69
CA LEU A 241 -12.50 5.49 8.33
C LEU A 241 -11.45 6.58 8.13
N SER A 242 -10.39 6.63 8.94
CA SER A 242 -9.29 7.58 8.76
C SER A 242 -8.53 7.31 7.46
N ALA A 243 -8.31 6.05 7.09
CA ALA A 243 -7.65 5.69 5.84
C ALA A 243 -8.45 6.07 4.57
N LEU A 244 -9.79 6.21 4.66
CA LEU A 244 -10.60 6.76 3.57
C LEU A 244 -10.34 8.24 3.31
N GLN A 245 -9.80 8.97 4.29
CA GLN A 245 -9.46 10.39 4.18
C GLN A 245 -7.99 10.59 3.80
N ASP A 246 -7.25 9.51 3.52
CA ASP A 246 -5.84 9.60 3.17
C ASP A 246 -5.64 10.33 1.83
N HIS A 247 -4.48 10.96 1.66
CA HIS A 247 -4.10 11.65 0.43
C HIS A 247 -3.70 10.67 -0.66
N ASP A 248 -3.16 9.50 -0.31
CA ASP A 248 -2.77 8.50 -1.28
C ASP A 248 -3.98 7.69 -1.80
N LEU A 249 -4.08 7.49 -3.12
CA LEU A 249 -5.19 6.76 -3.73
C LEU A 249 -5.17 5.26 -3.38
N GLN A 250 -3.99 4.64 -3.29
CA GLN A 250 -3.86 3.21 -2.99
C GLN A 250 -4.31 2.92 -1.55
N VAL A 251 -4.04 3.84 -0.62
CA VAL A 251 -4.51 3.73 0.78
C VAL A 251 -6.02 3.81 0.85
N VAL A 252 -6.62 4.83 0.20
CA VAL A 252 -8.08 4.99 0.14
C VAL A 252 -8.74 3.79 -0.53
N TYR A 253 -8.19 3.31 -1.66
CA TYR A 253 -8.68 2.14 -2.37
C TYR A 253 -8.67 0.90 -1.48
N LYS A 254 -7.55 0.61 -0.80
CA LYS A 254 -7.45 -0.56 0.07
C LYS A 254 -8.40 -0.48 1.26
N ALA A 255 -8.57 0.69 1.87
CA ALA A 255 -9.54 0.89 2.94
C ALA A 255 -10.98 0.67 2.44
N ALA A 256 -11.33 1.22 1.27
CA ALA A 256 -12.64 1.05 0.66
C ALA A 256 -12.94 -0.43 0.34
N ASP A 257 -11.97 -1.17 -0.21
CA ASP A 257 -12.07 -2.60 -0.52
C ASP A 257 -12.39 -3.44 0.74
N ILE A 258 -11.68 -3.18 1.83
CA ILE A 258 -11.90 -3.83 3.13
C ILE A 258 -13.30 -3.49 3.67
N ILE A 259 -13.69 -2.22 3.65
CA ILE A 259 -15.00 -1.77 4.15
C ILE A 259 -16.13 -2.38 3.31
N MET A 260 -16.00 -2.43 1.99
CA MET A 260 -17.00 -3.04 1.12
C MET A 260 -17.16 -4.53 1.37
N THR A 261 -16.04 -5.24 1.57
CA THR A 261 -16.06 -6.66 1.92
C THR A 261 -16.80 -6.87 3.25
N LEU A 262 -16.47 -6.09 4.28
CA LEU A 262 -17.18 -6.13 5.57
C LEU A 262 -18.67 -5.80 5.41
N ASN A 263 -19.00 -4.73 4.68
CA ASN A 263 -20.37 -4.28 4.49
C ASN A 263 -21.22 -5.32 3.72
N SER A 264 -20.63 -6.03 2.76
CA SER A 264 -21.34 -7.09 2.02
C SER A 264 -21.85 -8.20 2.94
N VAL A 265 -21.10 -8.55 3.99
CA VAL A 265 -21.49 -9.53 5.00
C VAL A 265 -22.59 -8.97 5.90
N LEU A 266 -22.46 -7.72 6.34
CA LEU A 266 -23.43 -7.04 7.21
C LEU A 266 -24.79 -6.84 6.53
N MET A 267 -24.79 -6.47 5.25
CA MET A 267 -25.99 -6.30 4.41
C MET A 267 -26.72 -7.63 4.21
N ARG A 268 -25.98 -8.72 3.94
CA ARG A 268 -26.57 -10.06 3.76
C ARG A 268 -27.43 -10.48 4.95
N HIS A 269 -27.05 -10.06 6.15
CA HIS A 269 -27.76 -10.36 7.40
C HIS A 269 -28.59 -9.19 7.93
N ARG A 270 -28.82 -8.13 7.13
CA ARG A 270 -29.69 -6.99 7.44
C ARG A 270 -29.31 -6.27 8.76
N LEU A 271 -28.01 -6.06 8.99
CA LEU A 271 -27.54 -5.18 10.08
C LEU A 271 -27.47 -3.70 9.66
N VAL A 272 -27.47 -3.44 8.36
CA VAL A 272 -27.54 -2.11 7.76
C VAL A 272 -28.90 -2.01 7.04
N PRO A 273 -29.58 -0.84 7.04
CA PRO A 273 -30.80 -0.65 6.24
C PRO A 273 -30.56 -1.02 4.77
N ASP A 274 -31.61 -1.44 4.04
CA ASP A 274 -31.50 -1.73 2.60
C ASP A 274 -31.08 -0.46 1.83
N VAL A 275 -29.76 -0.30 1.65
CA VAL A 275 -29.12 0.59 0.69
C VAL A 275 -28.80 -0.25 -0.56
N GLU A 276 -28.80 0.36 -1.74
CA GLU A 276 -28.42 -0.33 -2.99
C GLU A 276 -27.13 -1.13 -2.81
N THR A 277 -27.09 -2.35 -3.39
CA THR A 277 -25.92 -3.23 -3.29
C THR A 277 -24.66 -2.48 -3.72
N PRO A 278 -23.57 -2.50 -2.92
CA PRO A 278 -22.34 -1.78 -3.26
C PRO A 278 -21.83 -2.21 -4.64
N LYS A 279 -21.66 -1.25 -5.55
CA LYS A 279 -21.00 -1.50 -6.85
C LYS A 279 -19.55 -1.87 -6.59
N PRO A 280 -18.96 -2.83 -7.34
CA PRO A 280 -17.54 -3.15 -7.23
C PRO A 280 -16.70 -1.89 -7.49
N LEU A 281 -15.57 -1.76 -6.78
CA LEU A 281 -14.63 -0.67 -7.02
C LEU A 281 -14.06 -0.75 -8.44
N PRO A 282 -13.70 0.38 -9.07
CA PRO A 282 -12.97 0.36 -10.34
C PRO A 282 -11.64 -0.40 -10.18
N ASP A 283 -11.28 -1.20 -11.19
CA ASP A 283 -9.98 -1.90 -11.24
C ASP A 283 -8.84 -0.88 -11.44
N LEU A 284 -8.39 -0.28 -10.34
CA LEU A 284 -7.24 0.64 -10.31
C LEU A 284 -5.91 -0.11 -10.18
N VAL A 285 -5.96 -1.42 -10.00
CA VAL A 285 -4.80 -2.28 -9.86
C VAL A 285 -4.25 -2.63 -11.25
N ARG A 286 -3.52 -1.70 -11.86
CA ARG A 286 -2.65 -2.05 -13.00
C ARG A 286 -1.24 -2.46 -12.60
N ASN A 287 -0.83 -2.35 -11.32
CA ASN A 287 0.53 -2.72 -10.88
C ASN A 287 0.67 -3.39 -9.49
N CYS A 288 -0.40 -3.75 -8.78
CA CYS A 288 -0.30 -4.53 -7.53
C CYS A 288 -0.66 -6.00 -7.79
N VAL A 289 0.33 -6.79 -8.16
CA VAL A 289 0.17 -8.24 -8.41
C VAL A 289 -0.27 -8.93 -7.12
N ARG A 290 -1.51 -9.43 -7.08
CA ARG A 290 -1.90 -10.49 -6.15
C ARG A 290 -1.11 -11.75 -6.53
N PRO A 291 -0.37 -12.40 -5.62
CA PRO A 291 0.14 -13.74 -5.89
C PRO A 291 -1.05 -14.71 -5.83
N THR A 292 -1.75 -14.86 -6.94
CA THR A 292 -2.68 -15.97 -7.13
C THR A 292 -1.91 -17.10 -7.81
N ASN A 293 -1.93 -18.26 -7.15
CA ASN A 293 -1.42 -19.51 -7.70
C ASN A 293 -2.24 -19.89 -8.93
N SER A 294 -1.76 -19.54 -10.11
CA SER A 294 -1.73 -20.40 -11.31
C SER A 294 -1.20 -19.58 -12.50
N ASN A 295 -0.15 -20.10 -13.13
CA ASN A 295 0.50 -19.60 -14.35
C ASN A 295 1.42 -18.37 -14.20
N PHE A 296 2.59 -18.64 -13.60
CA PHE A 296 3.76 -17.76 -13.59
C PHE A 296 4.30 -17.50 -15.02
N ARG A 297 4.13 -16.27 -15.53
CA ARG A 297 4.89 -15.70 -16.66
C ARG A 297 5.01 -14.16 -16.51
N GLY A 298 6.22 -13.62 -16.69
CA GLY A 298 6.57 -12.18 -16.70
C GLY A 298 7.06 -11.69 -15.33
N VAL A 299 8.35 -11.46 -15.04
CA VAL A 299 9.32 -10.45 -15.54
C VAL A 299 8.94 -9.03 -15.11
N TYR A 300 9.64 -8.51 -14.11
CA TYR A 300 9.83 -7.07 -13.89
C TYR A 300 11.34 -6.85 -13.92
N ASP A 301 11.80 -6.00 -14.83
CA ASP A 301 13.14 -5.44 -14.81
C ASP A 301 13.12 -4.16 -13.96
N SER A 302 14.17 -3.97 -13.17
CA SER A 302 14.49 -2.72 -12.51
C SER A 302 14.67 -1.59 -13.52
N PHE A 303 14.31 -0.36 -13.12
CA PHE A 303 14.42 0.91 -13.84
C PHE A 303 13.24 1.25 -14.76
N GLY A 304 12.26 1.95 -14.18
CA GLY A 304 11.33 2.78 -14.95
C GLY A 304 12.10 3.90 -15.65
N CYS A 305 12.36 3.72 -16.94
CA CYS A 305 12.72 4.79 -17.88
C CYS A 305 12.40 4.30 -19.30
N GLU A 306 11.50 4.99 -20.01
CA GLU A 306 11.22 4.69 -21.41
C GLU A 306 12.44 5.05 -22.28
N VAL A 307 13.04 4.04 -22.91
CA VAL A 307 14.05 4.26 -23.94
C VAL A 307 13.34 4.49 -25.27
N GLY A 308 13.20 5.76 -25.64
CA GLY A 308 12.78 6.19 -26.96
C GLY A 308 13.72 5.67 -28.05
N THR A 309 13.14 5.11 -29.11
CA THR A 309 13.82 4.86 -30.38
C THR A 309 13.30 5.86 -31.41
N CYS A 310 14.09 6.90 -31.67
CA CYS A 310 13.96 7.69 -32.89
C CYS A 310 14.47 6.85 -34.08
N LEU A 311 13.78 6.92 -35.24
CA LEU A 311 14.37 7.35 -36.52
C LEU A 311 13.41 7.23 -37.74
N THR A 312 13.08 8.41 -38.32
CA THR A 312 12.88 8.77 -39.75
C THR A 312 11.49 8.62 -40.44
N PRO A 313 11.22 9.26 -41.62
CA PRO A 313 10.73 10.65 -41.72
C PRO A 313 9.59 10.88 -42.76
N ALA A 314 9.19 12.14 -42.91
CA ALA A 314 8.40 12.76 -44.01
C ALA A 314 6.85 12.69 -43.83
N ASN A 315 6.07 13.77 -43.94
CA ASN A 315 5.99 14.68 -45.08
C ASN A 315 5.21 15.96 -44.75
N ARG A 316 5.59 17.04 -45.43
CA ARG A 316 4.90 18.35 -45.56
C ARG A 316 3.47 18.21 -46.06
N VAL A 317 2.56 19.02 -45.54
CA VAL A 317 1.63 19.82 -46.37
C VAL A 317 1.41 21.19 -45.73
N ASN A 318 1.80 22.22 -46.48
CA ASN A 318 1.46 23.63 -46.25
C ASN A 318 -0.05 23.85 -46.38
N GLN A 319 -0.61 24.75 -45.56
CA GLN A 319 -1.62 25.66 -46.09
C GLN A 319 -1.59 27.01 -45.37
N SER A 320 -1.20 28.02 -46.14
CA SER A 320 -1.17 29.44 -45.83
C SER A 320 -2.56 30.05 -46.06
N ARG A 321 -2.94 31.00 -45.19
CA ARG A 321 -3.90 32.09 -45.49
C ARG A 321 -3.74 33.16 -44.40
N THR A 322 -2.82 34.12 -44.54
CA THR A 322 -2.99 35.47 -45.13
C THR A 322 -4.15 36.31 -44.56
N THR A 323 -3.72 37.38 -43.88
CA THR A 323 -4.15 38.78 -43.97
C THR A 323 -5.49 39.20 -43.35
N ASN A 324 -5.44 40.09 -42.35
CA ASN A 324 -5.53 41.54 -42.60
C ASN A 324 -5.24 42.36 -41.33
N MET A 325 -4.35 43.35 -41.47
CA MET A 325 -4.29 44.53 -40.62
C MET A 325 -5.49 45.42 -40.94
N ASP A 326 -6.10 46.01 -39.91
CA ASP A 326 -6.72 47.33 -40.06
C ASP A 326 -6.40 48.18 -38.82
N SER A 327 -6.09 49.43 -39.12
CA SER A 327 -5.46 50.44 -38.29
C SER A 327 -6.50 51.47 -37.87
N GLY A 328 -6.51 51.86 -36.61
CA GLY A 328 -7.34 52.95 -36.09
C GLY A 328 -6.72 53.56 -34.84
N GLU A 329 -5.79 54.49 -35.04
CA GLU A 329 -5.25 55.36 -33.99
C GLU A 329 -6.28 56.41 -33.55
N GLY A 330 -6.40 56.63 -32.25
CA GLY A 330 -7.06 57.81 -31.67
C GLY A 330 -7.27 57.67 -30.17
N GLU A 331 -6.71 58.59 -29.39
CA GLU A 331 -6.88 58.77 -27.93
C GLU A 331 -5.93 57.99 -26.99
N MET A 332 -4.60 58.09 -27.21
CA MET A 332 -3.58 57.51 -26.32
C MET A 332 -2.72 58.56 -25.59
N GLY A 333 -3.36 59.57 -24.99
CA GLY A 333 -2.65 60.66 -24.30
C GLY A 333 -2.85 60.73 -22.78
N THR A 334 -3.93 60.17 -22.23
CA THR A 334 -4.35 60.50 -20.84
C THR A 334 -4.61 59.26 -19.96
N VAL A 335 -4.52 58.06 -20.52
CA VAL A 335 -4.68 56.78 -19.77
C VAL A 335 -3.33 56.25 -19.27
N ARG A 336 -2.23 56.57 -19.96
CA ARG A 336 -0.88 56.04 -19.67
C ARG A 336 -0.29 56.50 -18.35
N SER A 337 -0.73 57.65 -17.79
CA SER A 337 -0.22 58.14 -16.50
C SER A 337 -0.99 57.61 -15.28
N ARG A 338 -2.15 56.96 -15.47
CA ARG A 338 -2.91 56.33 -14.37
C ARG A 338 -2.57 54.86 -14.19
N LEU A 339 -2.25 54.15 -15.29
CA LEU A 339 -1.88 52.73 -15.25
C LEU A 339 -0.50 52.49 -14.60
N ALA A 340 0.42 53.45 -14.67
CA ALA A 340 1.75 53.32 -14.06
C ALA A 340 1.73 53.46 -12.53
N SER A 341 0.79 54.22 -11.95
CA SER A 341 0.70 54.36 -10.48
C SER A 341 0.01 53.17 -9.81
N ASP A 342 -0.87 52.47 -10.52
CA ASP A 342 -1.54 51.27 -10.02
C ASP A 342 -0.63 50.04 -10.13
N SER A 343 0.19 49.93 -11.17
CA SER A 343 1.12 48.80 -11.31
C SER A 343 2.17 48.77 -10.20
N ASP A 344 2.71 49.94 -9.82
CA ASP A 344 3.74 50.02 -8.78
C ASP A 344 3.15 49.74 -7.39
N GLN A 345 1.90 50.12 -7.12
CA GLN A 345 1.20 49.76 -5.89
C GLN A 345 0.88 48.26 -5.80
N VAL A 346 0.53 47.62 -6.92
CA VAL A 346 0.29 46.18 -6.98
C VAL A 346 1.59 45.40 -6.81
N ILE A 347 2.69 45.86 -7.43
CA ILE A 347 4.00 45.24 -7.28
C ILE A 347 4.51 45.37 -5.84
N ASP A 348 4.35 46.55 -5.21
CA ASP A 348 4.72 46.75 -3.79
C ASP A 348 3.82 45.95 -2.84
N ALA A 349 2.55 45.70 -3.17
CA ALA A 349 1.69 44.81 -2.41
C ALA A 349 2.16 43.35 -2.50
N ILE A 350 2.49 42.88 -3.71
CA ILE A 350 3.00 41.52 -3.96
C ILE A 350 4.36 41.29 -3.26
N ILE A 351 5.24 42.29 -3.21
CA ILE A 351 6.54 42.19 -2.52
C ILE A 351 6.39 42.16 -0.99
N ASN A 352 5.32 42.78 -0.45
CA ASN A 352 5.07 42.85 0.99
C ASN A 352 4.20 41.69 1.52
N GLU A 353 3.57 40.90 0.66
CA GLU A 353 2.85 39.68 1.02
C GLU A 353 3.84 38.52 1.22
N THR A 354 3.70 37.72 2.29
CA THR A 354 4.46 36.47 2.41
C THR A 354 3.82 35.38 1.57
N ASP A 355 4.62 34.60 0.82
CA ASP A 355 4.18 33.54 -0.13
C ASP A 355 3.07 32.62 0.39
N MET A 356 2.99 32.42 1.71
CA MET A 356 1.95 31.63 2.39
C MET A 356 0.53 32.19 2.21
N ASN A 357 0.36 33.51 2.09
CA ASN A 357 -0.94 34.15 1.93
C ASN A 357 -1.41 34.13 0.47
N LEU A 358 -0.49 34.27 -0.48
CA LEU A 358 -0.79 34.14 -1.91
C LEU A 358 -1.27 32.72 -2.28
N LEU A 359 -0.76 31.70 -1.59
CA LEU A 359 -1.21 30.32 -1.76
C LEU A 359 -2.54 30.03 -1.06
N ALA A 360 -2.85 30.71 0.06
CA ALA A 360 -4.07 30.45 0.83
C ALA A 360 -5.35 30.76 0.05
N ASP A 361 -5.35 31.85 -0.73
CA ASP A 361 -6.51 32.24 -1.53
C ASP A 361 -6.72 31.30 -2.73
N VAL A 362 -5.63 30.87 -3.38
CA VAL A 362 -5.69 29.84 -4.44
C VAL A 362 -6.14 28.49 -3.88
N TYR A 363 -5.73 28.16 -2.65
CA TYR A 363 -6.18 26.95 -1.95
C TYR A 363 -7.67 27.00 -1.61
N HIS A 364 -8.18 28.17 -1.21
CA HIS A 364 -9.59 28.37 -0.90
C HIS A 364 -10.51 28.30 -2.12
N ASP A 365 -10.05 28.80 -3.27
CA ASP A 365 -10.82 28.71 -4.52
C ASP A 365 -10.79 27.31 -5.13
N CYS A 366 -9.67 26.57 -5.02
CA CYS A 366 -9.60 25.18 -5.50
C CYS A 366 -10.49 24.20 -4.71
N LEU A 367 -10.78 24.48 -3.44
CA LEU A 367 -11.65 23.64 -2.60
C LEU A 367 -13.15 23.90 -2.78
N ASN A 368 -13.55 25.03 -3.40
CA ASN A 368 -14.95 25.46 -3.49
C ASN A 368 -15.59 25.27 -4.88
N VAL A 369 -14.92 24.62 -5.84
CA VAL A 369 -15.56 24.19 -7.10
C VAL A 369 -16.32 22.87 -6.87
N GLY A 370 -17.42 22.97 -6.13
CA GLY A 370 -18.31 21.86 -5.81
C GLY A 370 -19.58 22.40 -5.14
N GLY A 371 -20.53 22.87 -5.96
CA GLY A 371 -21.77 23.48 -5.47
C GLY A 371 -22.60 22.58 -4.56
N ASN A 372 -23.00 23.15 -3.42
CA ASN A 372 -24.18 22.82 -2.60
C ASN A 372 -24.60 21.35 -2.52
N ALA A 373 -23.85 20.55 -1.76
CA ALA A 373 -24.42 19.47 -0.97
C ALA A 373 -23.95 19.64 0.47
N SER A 374 -24.88 19.90 1.39
CA SER A 374 -24.64 19.94 2.83
C SER A 374 -24.41 18.51 3.36
N SER A 375 -23.33 17.85 2.94
CA SER A 375 -22.86 16.63 3.58
C SER A 375 -21.92 17.02 4.71
N VAL A 376 -22.31 16.68 5.92
CA VAL A 376 -21.52 16.86 7.14
C VAL A 376 -20.24 16.03 7.02
N SER A 377 -19.18 16.62 6.47
CA SER A 377 -17.82 16.09 6.50
C SER A 377 -17.30 16.22 7.93
N ARG A 378 -17.52 15.19 8.76
CA ARG A 378 -16.75 15.05 9.99
C ARG A 378 -15.32 14.70 9.57
N ASN A 379 -14.37 15.58 9.90
CA ASN A 379 -12.95 15.27 9.81
C ASN A 379 -12.68 14.09 10.76
N PHE A 380 -12.41 12.91 10.22
CA PHE A 380 -11.98 11.73 10.96
C PHE A 380 -10.44 11.73 11.01
N ASN A 381 -9.87 12.85 11.46
CA ASN A 381 -8.47 12.87 11.87
C ASN A 381 -8.32 11.82 12.98
N PHE A 382 -7.27 11.00 12.90
CA PHE A 382 -7.00 10.00 13.92
C PHE A 382 -6.62 10.71 15.22
N ASP A 383 -7.62 10.90 16.06
CA ASP A 383 -7.43 11.34 17.42
C ASP A 383 -7.21 10.09 18.29
N PRO A 384 -6.06 9.98 19.00
CA PRO A 384 -5.82 8.88 19.92
C PRO A 384 -6.88 8.75 21.02
N GLU A 385 -7.69 9.76 21.26
CA GLU A 385 -8.75 9.78 22.28
C GLU A 385 -10.14 9.43 21.72
N VAL A 386 -10.32 9.47 20.39
CA VAL A 386 -11.61 9.14 19.74
C VAL A 386 -11.67 7.66 19.44
N ASN A 387 -12.74 6.99 19.90
CA ASN A 387 -13.03 5.61 19.53
C ASN A 387 -14.34 5.58 18.73
N VAL A 388 -14.30 5.02 17.51
CA VAL A 388 -15.49 4.90 16.67
C VAL A 388 -16.28 3.68 17.11
N SER A 389 -17.50 3.91 17.59
CA SER A 389 -18.41 2.83 17.95
C SER A 389 -18.94 2.09 16.71
N ALA A 390 -19.48 0.88 16.92
CA ALA A 390 -20.10 0.12 15.84
C ALA A 390 -21.23 0.92 15.16
N GLU A 391 -22.08 1.60 15.94
CA GLU A 391 -23.20 2.40 15.41
C GLU A 391 -22.72 3.57 14.56
N GLU A 392 -21.70 4.30 15.02
CA GLU A 392 -21.11 5.41 14.26
C GLU A 392 -20.48 4.93 12.96
N PHE A 393 -19.80 3.79 12.99
CA PHE A 393 -19.23 3.17 11.79
C PHE A 393 -20.33 2.80 10.79
N LEU A 394 -21.39 2.12 11.24
CA LEU A 394 -22.52 1.74 10.37
C LEU A 394 -23.21 2.97 9.77
N LEU A 395 -23.39 4.03 10.58
CA LEU A 395 -23.95 5.29 10.10
C LEU A 395 -23.03 5.96 9.08
N ALA A 396 -21.70 5.94 9.28
CA ALA A 396 -20.74 6.49 8.34
C ALA A 396 -20.81 5.74 7.00
N ILE A 397 -20.64 4.42 7.00
CA ILE A 397 -20.64 3.61 5.76
C ILE A 397 -21.98 3.69 5.01
N SER A 398 -23.11 3.85 5.71
CA SER A 398 -24.43 3.98 5.07
C SER A 398 -24.59 5.26 4.24
N LYS A 399 -23.77 6.29 4.53
CA LYS A 399 -23.79 7.59 3.84
C LYS A 399 -22.71 7.70 2.77
N LEU A 400 -21.72 6.82 2.78
CA LEU A 400 -20.58 6.88 1.88
C LEU A 400 -20.87 6.08 0.61
N ASN A 401 -20.69 6.70 -0.55
CA ASN A 401 -20.56 5.98 -1.80
C ASN A 401 -19.07 5.74 -2.09
N LEU A 402 -18.56 4.61 -1.61
CA LEU A 402 -17.15 4.25 -1.71
C LEU A 402 -16.67 4.13 -3.17
N SER A 403 -17.53 3.61 -4.06
CA SER A 403 -17.22 3.51 -5.48
C SER A 403 -17.04 4.89 -6.12
N ASP A 404 -17.96 5.81 -5.84
CA ASP A 404 -17.88 7.17 -6.38
C ASP A 404 -16.67 7.92 -5.81
N MET A 405 -16.36 7.77 -4.52
CA MET A 405 -15.18 8.39 -3.90
C MET A 405 -13.88 7.95 -4.56
N VAL A 406 -13.71 6.63 -4.76
CA VAL A 406 -12.51 6.08 -5.40
C VAL A 406 -12.42 6.54 -6.86
N THR A 407 -13.54 6.57 -7.57
CA THR A 407 -13.60 7.00 -8.98
C THR A 407 -13.26 8.48 -9.11
N GLN A 408 -13.88 9.36 -8.32
CA GLN A 408 -13.60 10.79 -8.32
C GLN A 408 -12.13 11.10 -8.03
N LYS A 409 -11.51 10.37 -7.10
CA LYS A 409 -10.11 10.55 -6.75
C LYS A 409 -9.17 10.04 -7.85
N ALA A 410 -9.52 8.93 -8.51
CA ALA A 410 -8.79 8.44 -9.67
C ALA A 410 -8.89 9.40 -10.86
N ASP A 411 -10.10 9.87 -11.18
CA ASP A 411 -10.35 10.85 -12.23
C ASP A 411 -9.57 12.14 -11.96
N TRP A 412 -9.58 12.64 -10.72
CA TRP A 412 -8.80 13.82 -10.35
C TRP A 412 -7.30 13.64 -10.61
N LEU A 413 -6.73 12.48 -10.29
CA LEU A 413 -5.32 12.18 -10.56
C LEU A 413 -5.02 12.12 -12.07
N GLU A 414 -5.92 11.55 -12.87
CA GLU A 414 -5.78 11.51 -14.32
C GLU A 414 -5.81 12.93 -14.92
N HIS A 415 -6.77 13.77 -14.49
CA HIS A 415 -6.87 15.16 -14.92
C HIS A 415 -5.66 16.01 -14.48
N CYS A 416 -5.14 15.80 -13.28
CA CYS A 416 -3.91 16.46 -12.82
C CYS A 416 -2.69 16.04 -13.66
N SER A 417 -2.61 14.77 -14.07
CA SER A 417 -1.51 14.29 -14.92
C SER A 417 -1.53 14.92 -16.31
N SER A 418 -2.72 15.09 -16.92
CA SER A 418 -2.85 15.78 -18.20
C SER A 418 -2.55 17.27 -18.10
N ASN A 419 -2.94 17.90 -16.99
CA ASN A 419 -2.68 19.32 -16.76
C ASN A 419 -1.22 19.61 -16.43
N LEU A 420 -0.51 18.69 -15.78
CA LEU A 420 0.94 18.79 -15.58
C LEU A 420 1.68 18.72 -16.91
N GLY A 421 1.21 17.90 -17.85
CA GLY A 421 1.71 17.88 -19.24
C GLY A 421 1.56 19.25 -19.90
N SER A 422 0.37 19.85 -19.80
CA SER A 422 0.12 21.21 -20.30
C SER A 422 1.00 22.26 -19.61
N LEU A 423 1.18 22.18 -18.28
CA LEU A 423 2.05 23.09 -17.54
C LEU A 423 3.52 22.94 -17.94
N LEU A 424 3.97 21.70 -18.18
CA LEU A 424 5.31 21.43 -18.67
C LEU A 424 5.50 21.96 -20.09
N ASP A 425 4.52 21.79 -20.96
CA ASP A 425 4.51 22.35 -22.32
C ASP A 425 4.52 23.89 -22.28
N ASP A 426 3.79 24.52 -21.36
CA ASP A 426 3.80 25.97 -21.13
C ASP A 426 5.17 26.45 -20.61
N ILE A 427 5.81 25.72 -19.70
CA ILE A 427 7.16 26.04 -19.20
C ILE A 427 8.20 25.88 -20.31
N LEU A 428 8.14 24.79 -21.08
CA LEU A 428 9.08 24.52 -22.17
C LEU A 428 8.91 25.50 -23.33
N SER A 429 7.68 25.87 -23.67
CA SER A 429 7.41 26.89 -24.68
C SER A 429 7.88 28.29 -24.23
N SER A 430 7.75 28.63 -22.95
CA SER A 430 8.28 29.89 -22.42
C SER A 430 9.82 30.01 -22.47
N GLN A 431 10.54 28.88 -22.48
CA GLN A 431 12.00 28.83 -22.62
C GLN A 431 12.47 28.73 -24.08
N ALA A 432 11.59 28.35 -25.01
CA ALA A 432 11.92 28.34 -26.44
C ALA A 432 11.92 29.76 -27.04
N ASP A 433 11.18 30.69 -26.42
CA ASP A 433 11.09 32.09 -26.88
C ASP A 433 12.26 32.98 -26.42
N THR A 434 13.14 32.50 -25.54
CA THR A 434 14.31 33.24 -25.04
C THR A 434 15.50 33.27 -26.01
N GLU A 435 15.47 32.58 -27.15
CA GLU A 435 16.46 32.81 -28.23
C GLU A 435 16.18 34.08 -29.06
N SER A 436 15.10 34.82 -28.77
CA SER A 436 14.81 36.12 -29.42
C SER A 436 15.06 37.35 -28.55
N ASN A 437 15.35 37.20 -27.26
CA ASN A 437 15.75 38.33 -26.39
C ASN A 437 17.27 38.44 -26.31
N ALA A 438 17.90 38.65 -27.47
CA ALA A 438 19.13 39.40 -27.53
C ALA A 438 18.82 40.84 -27.10
N MET A 439 18.81 41.08 -25.78
CA MET A 439 18.89 42.42 -25.23
C MET A 439 20.26 42.98 -25.58
N ASP A 440 20.32 43.71 -26.69
CA ASP A 440 21.28 44.79 -26.89
C ASP A 440 21.09 45.79 -25.74
N CYS A 441 21.99 45.76 -24.77
CA CYS A 441 22.19 46.85 -23.83
C CYS A 441 23.62 47.37 -24.00
N TYR A 442 23.71 48.59 -24.54
CA TYR A 442 24.87 49.48 -24.47
C TYR A 442 25.02 50.10 -23.07
#